data_AF-A0A3M7I3E5-F1
#
_entry.id   AF-A0A3M7I3E5-F1
#
_cell.length_a   1.000
_cell.length_b   1.000
_cell.length_c   1.000
_cell.angle_alpha   90.00
_cell.angle_beta   90.00
_cell.angle_gamma   90.00
#
_symmetry.space_group_name_H-M   'P 1'
#
loop_
_entity.id
_entity.type
_entity.pdbx_description
1 polymer ?
#
loop_
_entity_poly.entity_id
_entity_poly.type
_entity_poly.pdbx_seq_one_letter_code
_entity_poly.pdbx_strand_id
1 'polypeptide(L)'
;MDRDLIQRLAVPGVTLLICFLAYTSQWLFLYIEPGPLRKGDTYFFNLLVACLLVCFYRTCFTDPGRIPQNWRQNLEDKQNGRDDPQVSQRQRWCRRCETFKPPRAHHCKTCKRCVMKMDHHCVWTGRQRIMSNKQDANCISHITLPHFVRFLSYTVAAMIYLETFLYARCAVLWRNRHMPSYLGPSMLQLSHLFVLTVLNSLVLFGLILLLGRTVWSLTLNMTTIESWEIERHEAVLRRARVLGGYVDGPDGTRVRVEHQEFPWDVSFWFNLCQGMGTSNPLAWIWPFARSPSVESGLVFEHNGIDDPSKPWPPPDPDRMMRAVRWPANGNGFTQPMDIDSFRARQAADLARFEDVDGDYVVRRRPFHERLEERQDQGRNRVYELEDDADETLIVAEDEEEEDEVDPQVRSSDAGEEGWRNKEGESLADFGVDEVADFYDEDNVPLAELMRRRKTAS
;
A
#
# COMPACT_ATOMS: atom_id res chain seq x y z
N MET A 1 -19.97 -1.79 -12.38
CA MET A 1 -19.67 -0.43 -12.89
C MET A 1 -18.23 -0.44 -13.39
N ASP A 2 -17.96 0.02 -14.61
CA ASP A 2 -16.63 -0.08 -15.23
C ASP A 2 -15.61 0.81 -14.47
N ARG A 3 -14.46 0.24 -14.06
CA ARG A 3 -13.44 0.96 -13.25
C ARG A 3 -12.91 2.19 -13.99
N ASP A 4 -12.89 2.12 -15.32
CA ASP A 4 -12.47 3.22 -16.19
C ASP A 4 -13.46 4.38 -16.18
N LEU A 5 -14.76 4.11 -16.01
CA LEU A 5 -15.78 5.15 -15.93
C LEU A 5 -15.64 5.98 -14.65
N ILE A 6 -15.42 5.32 -13.51
CA ILE A 6 -15.21 5.98 -12.21
C ILE A 6 -14.02 6.95 -12.30
N GLN A 7 -12.90 6.49 -12.85
CA GLN A 7 -11.70 7.32 -13.00
C GLN A 7 -11.92 8.54 -13.92
N ARG A 8 -12.71 8.39 -14.99
CA ARG A 8 -13.02 9.49 -15.92
C ARG A 8 -13.94 10.54 -15.31
N LEU A 9 -14.86 10.11 -14.44
CA LEU A 9 -15.83 10.99 -13.79
C LEU A 9 -15.33 11.57 -12.47
N ALA A 10 -14.26 11.03 -11.88
CA ALA A 10 -13.77 11.46 -10.57
C ALA A 10 -13.41 12.96 -10.53
N VAL A 11 -12.57 13.45 -11.43
CA VAL A 11 -12.17 14.88 -11.42
C VAL A 11 -13.34 15.83 -11.73
N PRO A 12 -14.17 15.59 -12.78
CA PRO A 12 -15.39 16.36 -12.96
C PRO A 12 -16.31 16.30 -11.74
N GLY A 13 -16.49 15.13 -11.13
CA GLY A 13 -17.32 14.93 -9.96
C GLY A 13 -16.84 15.72 -8.74
N VAL A 14 -15.54 15.66 -8.43
CA VAL A 14 -14.94 16.45 -7.35
C VAL A 14 -15.05 17.95 -7.64
N THR A 15 -14.81 18.38 -8.88
CA THR A 15 -14.97 19.79 -9.28
C THR A 15 -16.41 20.26 -9.12
N LEU A 16 -17.38 19.46 -9.56
CA LEU A 16 -18.80 19.74 -9.40
C LEU A 16 -19.21 19.80 -7.93
N LEU A 17 -18.68 18.90 -7.10
CA LEU A 17 -18.90 18.92 -5.65
C LEU A 17 -18.37 20.20 -5.01
N ILE A 18 -17.15 20.62 -5.36
CA ILE A 18 -16.56 21.88 -4.88
C ILE A 18 -17.45 23.06 -5.30
N CYS A 19 -17.84 23.14 -6.58
CA CYS A 19 -18.70 24.20 -7.08
C CYS A 19 -20.09 24.19 -6.43
N PHE A 20 -20.66 23.00 -6.22
CA PHE A 20 -21.95 22.83 -5.54
C PHE A 20 -21.87 23.38 -4.12
N LEU A 21 -20.93 22.90 -3.30
CA LEU A 21 -20.76 23.36 -1.92
C LEU A 21 -20.41 24.84 -1.84
N ALA A 22 -19.55 25.36 -2.71
CA ALA A 22 -19.09 26.74 -2.65
C ALA A 22 -20.12 27.76 -3.16
N TYR A 23 -20.74 27.54 -4.31
CA TYR A 23 -21.57 28.55 -4.97
C TYR A 23 -23.05 28.43 -4.63
N THR A 24 -23.57 27.20 -4.49
CA THR A 24 -24.98 27.03 -4.14
C THR A 24 -25.26 27.42 -2.69
N SER A 25 -24.29 27.24 -1.78
CA SER A 25 -24.40 27.76 -0.41
C SER A 25 -24.45 29.29 -0.39
N GLN A 26 -23.55 29.97 -1.11
CA GLN A 26 -23.55 31.42 -1.21
C GLN A 26 -24.86 31.96 -1.82
N TRP A 27 -25.42 31.27 -2.81
CA TRP A 27 -26.75 31.59 -3.34
C TRP A 27 -27.85 31.42 -2.29
N LEU A 28 -27.86 30.29 -1.57
CA LEU A 28 -28.82 30.01 -0.51
C LEU A 28 -28.77 31.07 0.60
N PHE A 29 -27.57 31.54 0.92
CA PHE A 29 -27.32 32.52 1.97
C PHE A 29 -27.95 33.89 1.67
N LEU A 30 -28.28 34.21 0.42
CA LEU A 30 -29.02 35.42 0.06
C LEU A 30 -30.47 35.40 0.59
N TYR A 31 -31.02 34.22 0.86
CA TYR A 31 -32.44 34.02 1.13
C TYR A 31 -32.76 33.41 2.50
N ILE A 32 -31.75 33.08 3.31
CA ILE A 32 -31.92 32.50 4.66
C ILE A 32 -31.23 33.38 5.71
N GLU A 33 -31.93 33.65 6.82
CA GLU A 33 -31.40 34.35 8.00
C GLU A 33 -30.11 33.69 8.54
N PRO A 34 -29.07 34.44 8.93
CA PRO A 34 -29.05 35.88 9.23
C PRO A 34 -28.91 36.79 8.00
N GLY A 35 -29.03 36.24 6.79
CA GLY A 35 -28.92 36.96 5.53
C GLY A 35 -27.58 36.69 4.83
N PRO A 36 -27.21 37.52 3.83
CA PRO A 36 -26.02 37.30 3.03
C PRO A 36 -24.74 37.41 3.88
N LEU A 37 -23.69 36.74 3.42
CA LEU A 37 -22.35 36.88 4.00
C LEU A 37 -21.89 38.34 3.94
N ARG A 38 -21.08 38.76 4.92
CA ARG A 38 -20.42 40.07 4.85
C ARG A 38 -19.47 40.06 3.66
N LYS A 39 -19.28 41.21 3.00
CA LYS A 39 -18.39 41.32 1.83
C LYS A 39 -16.99 40.74 2.09
N GLY A 40 -16.42 40.99 3.28
CA GLY A 40 -15.13 40.44 3.69
C GLY A 40 -15.14 38.90 3.74
N ASP A 41 -16.17 38.31 4.35
CA ASP A 41 -16.35 36.85 4.44
C ASP A 41 -16.52 36.24 3.05
N THR A 42 -17.29 36.89 2.16
CA THR A 42 -17.43 36.48 0.76
C THR A 42 -16.09 36.50 0.03
N TYR A 43 -15.31 37.58 0.13
CA TYR A 43 -14.01 37.64 -0.54
C TYR A 43 -13.03 36.61 0.01
N PHE A 44 -12.99 36.42 1.33
CA PHE A 44 -12.12 35.43 1.96
C PHE A 44 -12.52 34.00 1.57
N PHE A 45 -13.82 33.67 1.59
CA PHE A 45 -14.30 32.35 1.18
C PHE A 45 -13.97 32.05 -0.29
N ASN A 46 -14.23 33.00 -1.20
CA ASN A 46 -13.91 32.83 -2.61
C ASN A 46 -12.39 32.77 -2.87
N LEU A 47 -11.57 33.46 -2.07
CA LEU A 47 -10.11 33.30 -2.10
C LEU A 47 -9.69 31.88 -1.70
N LEU A 48 -10.25 31.33 -0.61
CA LEU A 48 -9.99 29.94 -0.21
C LEU A 48 -10.42 28.95 -1.30
N VAL A 49 -11.60 29.14 -1.90
CA VAL A 49 -12.10 28.30 -3.01
C VAL A 49 -11.20 28.42 -4.25
N ALA A 50 -10.71 29.62 -4.57
CA ALA A 50 -9.77 29.81 -5.68
C ALA A 50 -8.44 29.09 -5.42
N CYS A 51 -7.87 29.23 -4.23
CA CYS A 51 -6.65 28.51 -3.83
C CYS A 51 -6.85 27.00 -3.88
N LEU A 52 -7.99 26.51 -3.37
CA LEU A 52 -8.40 25.11 -3.43
C LEU A 52 -8.43 24.60 -4.88
N LEU A 53 -9.13 25.29 -5.78
CA LEU A 53 -9.26 24.89 -7.18
C LEU A 53 -7.90 24.89 -7.90
N VAL A 54 -7.04 25.89 -7.63
CA VAL A 54 -5.68 25.93 -8.17
C VAL A 54 -4.87 24.74 -7.66
N CYS A 55 -4.90 24.45 -6.36
CA CYS A 55 -4.16 23.31 -5.79
C CYS A 55 -4.70 21.97 -6.33
N PHE A 56 -6.02 21.82 -6.45
CA PHE A 56 -6.64 20.63 -7.01
C PHE A 56 -6.24 20.43 -8.48
N TYR A 57 -6.29 21.48 -9.29
CA TYR A 57 -5.81 21.47 -10.67
C TYR A 57 -4.34 21.02 -10.72
N ARG A 58 -3.47 21.62 -9.93
CA ARG A 58 -2.05 21.23 -9.90
C ARG A 58 -1.86 19.79 -9.47
N THR A 59 -2.66 19.32 -8.52
CA THR A 59 -2.64 17.92 -8.07
C THR A 59 -3.10 16.97 -9.17
N CYS A 60 -4.05 17.35 -10.02
CA CYS A 60 -4.54 16.49 -11.11
C CYS A 60 -3.65 16.51 -12.35
N PHE A 61 -3.07 17.67 -12.69
CA PHE A 61 -2.44 17.89 -13.99
C PHE A 61 -0.90 17.86 -13.96
N THR A 62 -0.27 17.98 -12.78
CA THR A 62 1.19 17.85 -12.63
C THR A 62 1.60 16.39 -12.82
N ASP A 63 2.60 16.16 -13.67
CA ASP A 63 3.17 14.83 -13.85
C ASP A 63 3.92 14.40 -12.57
N PRO A 64 3.69 13.18 -12.05
CA PRO A 64 4.34 12.66 -10.83
C PRO A 64 5.84 12.39 -11.02
N GLY A 65 6.38 12.66 -12.20
CA GLY A 65 7.77 12.43 -12.55
C GLY A 65 7.98 11.06 -13.19
N ARG A 66 9.09 10.94 -13.89
CA ARG A 66 9.60 9.67 -14.44
C ARG A 66 10.99 9.47 -13.90
N ILE A 67 11.33 8.21 -13.65
CA ILE A 67 12.69 7.82 -13.32
C ILE A 67 13.54 8.00 -14.58
N PRO A 68 14.62 8.81 -14.55
CA PRO A 68 15.55 8.93 -15.67
C PRO A 68 16.22 7.58 -15.95
N GLN A 69 16.41 7.20 -17.21
CA GLN A 69 16.95 5.89 -17.57
C GLN A 69 18.38 5.67 -17.02
N ASN A 70 19.19 6.73 -17.03
CA ASN A 70 20.58 6.70 -16.56
C ASN A 70 20.73 7.19 -15.11
N TRP A 71 19.65 7.15 -14.32
CA TRP A 71 19.68 7.68 -12.94
C TRP A 71 20.79 7.04 -12.10
N ARG A 72 21.06 5.75 -12.31
CA ARG A 72 22.08 4.98 -11.60
C ARG A 72 23.48 5.42 -11.96
N GLN A 73 23.81 5.45 -13.26
CA GLN A 73 25.11 5.93 -13.76
C GLN A 73 25.39 7.35 -13.25
N ASN A 74 24.38 8.23 -13.33
CA ASN A 74 24.50 9.60 -12.84
C ASN A 74 24.78 9.69 -11.34
N LEU A 75 24.38 8.71 -10.53
CA LEU A 75 24.71 8.66 -9.09
C LEU A 75 26.12 8.13 -8.86
N GLU A 76 26.48 7.03 -9.54
CA GLU A 76 27.82 6.43 -9.48
C GLU A 76 28.90 7.43 -9.92
N ASP A 77 28.64 8.17 -11.02
CA ASP A 77 29.51 9.23 -11.53
C ASP A 77 29.65 10.40 -10.54
N LYS A 78 28.55 10.83 -9.92
CA LYS A 78 28.56 11.91 -8.90
C LYS A 78 29.33 11.52 -7.64
N GLN A 79 29.39 10.23 -7.33
CA GLN A 79 30.07 9.72 -6.14
C GLN A 79 31.58 9.45 -6.35
N ASN A 80 32.13 9.69 -7.55
CA ASN A 80 33.56 9.47 -7.86
C ASN A 80 34.07 8.08 -7.42
N GLY A 81 33.23 7.05 -7.52
CA GLY A 81 33.59 5.68 -7.12
C GLY A 81 33.80 5.47 -5.61
N ARG A 82 33.27 6.34 -4.75
CA ARG A 82 33.17 6.06 -3.31
C ARG A 82 32.01 5.09 -3.06
N ASP A 83 32.28 4.00 -2.34
CA ASP A 83 31.26 3.06 -1.86
C ASP A 83 30.35 3.76 -0.85
N ASP A 84 29.30 4.42 -1.33
CA ASP A 84 28.21 4.89 -0.48
C ASP A 84 27.30 3.69 -0.16
N PRO A 85 27.14 3.31 1.11
CA PRO A 85 26.31 2.17 1.50
C PRO A 85 24.83 2.34 1.07
N GLN A 86 24.37 3.56 0.75
CA GLN A 86 23.04 3.77 0.14
C GLN A 86 22.93 3.24 -1.30
N VAL A 87 24.00 3.27 -2.08
CA VAL A 87 24.02 2.74 -3.45
C VAL A 87 24.21 1.23 -3.44
N SER A 88 24.88 0.69 -2.42
CA SER A 88 25.13 -0.74 -2.23
C SER A 88 23.94 -1.55 -1.69
N GLN A 89 22.82 -0.90 -1.33
CA GLN A 89 21.60 -1.64 -1.01
C GLN A 89 21.20 -2.51 -2.22
N ARG A 90 20.73 -3.75 -1.98
CA ARG A 90 20.22 -4.64 -3.04
C ARG A 90 19.07 -3.95 -3.78
N GLN A 91 19.40 -3.28 -4.89
CA GLN A 91 18.47 -2.44 -5.61
C GLN A 91 17.36 -3.28 -6.25
N ARG A 92 16.11 -2.88 -6.00
CA ARG A 92 14.94 -3.60 -6.50
C ARG A 92 14.82 -3.41 -8.01
N TRP A 93 14.70 -4.49 -8.78
CA TRP A 93 14.45 -4.43 -10.22
C TRP A 93 12.95 -4.34 -10.53
N CYS A 94 12.56 -3.55 -11.53
CA CYS A 94 11.22 -3.59 -12.10
C CYS A 94 11.21 -4.37 -13.41
N ARG A 95 10.63 -5.58 -13.43
CA ARG A 95 10.50 -6.38 -14.67
C ARG A 95 9.67 -5.69 -15.75
N ARG A 96 8.58 -5.00 -15.36
CA ARG A 96 7.65 -4.34 -16.32
C ARG A 96 8.23 -3.09 -16.98
N CYS A 97 9.15 -2.40 -16.29
CA CYS A 97 9.78 -1.19 -16.80
C CYS A 97 11.24 -1.42 -17.22
N GLU A 98 11.75 -2.65 -17.03
CA GLU A 98 13.13 -3.06 -17.31
C GLU A 98 14.17 -2.05 -16.80
N THR A 99 14.00 -1.61 -15.55
CA THR A 99 14.87 -0.64 -14.90
C THR A 99 15.04 -0.93 -13.43
N PHE A 100 16.21 -0.57 -12.89
CA PHE A 100 16.42 -0.50 -11.44
C PHE A 100 15.52 0.60 -10.85
N LYS A 101 14.89 0.29 -9.73
CA LYS A 101 14.07 1.22 -8.96
C LYS A 101 14.97 2.00 -8.01
N PRO A 102 14.93 3.35 -8.03
CA PRO A 102 15.49 4.16 -6.95
C PRO A 102 14.90 3.78 -5.60
N PRO A 103 15.56 4.13 -4.48
CA PRO A 103 14.98 4.02 -3.15
C PRO A 103 13.57 4.62 -3.12
N ARG A 104 12.65 3.97 -2.40
CA ARG A 104 11.26 4.43 -2.22
C ARG A 104 10.41 4.52 -3.51
N ALA A 105 10.92 4.05 -4.65
CA ALA A 105 10.17 4.03 -5.91
C ALA A 105 9.36 2.73 -6.07
N HIS A 106 8.12 2.86 -6.53
CA HIS A 106 7.21 1.73 -6.75
C HIS A 106 6.61 1.75 -8.17
N HIS A 107 6.29 0.57 -8.70
CA HIS A 107 5.59 0.46 -9.99
C HIS A 107 4.09 0.56 -9.76
N CYS A 108 3.45 1.56 -10.33
CA CYS A 108 2.00 1.66 -10.28
C CYS A 108 1.38 0.91 -11.47
N LYS A 109 0.55 -0.10 -11.18
CA LYS A 109 -0.17 -0.88 -12.20
C LYS A 109 -1.08 0.01 -13.07
N THR A 110 -1.72 1.02 -12.47
CA THR A 110 -2.61 1.96 -13.18
C THR A 110 -1.83 2.99 -14.01
N CYS A 111 -0.82 3.65 -13.41
CA CYS A 111 0.03 4.61 -14.12
C CYS A 111 0.95 3.91 -15.16
N LYS A 112 1.07 2.56 -15.14
CA LYS A 112 1.93 1.70 -15.98
C LYS A 112 3.38 2.19 -16.09
N ARG A 113 3.90 2.67 -14.97
CA ARG A 113 5.28 3.17 -14.83
C ARG A 113 5.73 3.12 -13.38
N CYS A 114 7.04 3.17 -13.18
CA CYS A 114 7.62 3.41 -11.87
C CYS A 114 7.55 4.91 -11.50
N VAL A 115 7.16 5.17 -10.26
CA VAL A 115 6.95 6.49 -9.68
C VAL A 115 7.88 6.63 -8.47
N MET A 116 8.60 7.75 -8.40
CA MET A 116 9.56 8.04 -7.32
C MET A 116 8.84 8.46 -6.05
N LYS A 117 9.29 7.98 -4.87
CA LYS A 117 8.64 8.19 -3.57
C LYS A 117 7.12 8.10 -3.69
N MET A 118 6.67 6.98 -4.25
CA MET A 118 5.25 6.77 -4.53
C MET A 118 4.52 6.64 -3.20
N ASP A 119 3.52 7.49 -2.98
CA ASP A 119 2.67 7.40 -1.81
C ASP A 119 1.51 6.47 -2.09
N HIS A 120 0.59 6.88 -2.95
CA HIS A 120 -0.51 6.05 -3.41
C HIS A 120 -1.01 6.48 -4.79
N HIS A 121 -1.83 5.63 -5.39
CA HIS A 121 -2.59 5.99 -6.58
C HIS A 121 -3.94 6.59 -6.16
N CYS A 122 -4.17 7.87 -6.44
CA CYS A 122 -5.40 8.53 -6.03
C CYS A 122 -6.42 8.53 -7.18
N VAL A 123 -7.55 7.85 -7.00
CA VAL A 123 -8.63 7.79 -7.99
C VAL A 123 -9.28 9.17 -8.20
N TRP A 124 -9.23 10.04 -7.19
CA TRP A 124 -9.88 11.34 -7.17
C TRP A 124 -9.12 12.46 -7.90
N THR A 125 -7.85 12.23 -8.26
CA THR A 125 -6.97 13.23 -8.88
C THR A 125 -6.57 12.85 -10.32
N GLY A 126 -7.42 12.05 -10.99
CA GLY A 126 -7.17 11.51 -12.32
C GLY A 126 -6.88 12.54 -13.43
N ARG A 127 -6.24 12.11 -14.52
CA ARG A 127 -5.98 12.97 -15.68
C ARG A 127 -7.04 12.77 -16.76
N GLN A 128 -7.66 13.86 -17.22
CA GLN A 128 -8.23 13.92 -18.56
C GLN A 128 -7.18 14.53 -19.49
N ARG A 129 -6.52 13.73 -20.33
CA ARG A 129 -5.89 14.25 -21.54
C ARG A 129 -6.72 13.80 -22.73
N ILE A 130 -7.32 14.79 -23.41
CA ILE A 130 -8.04 14.63 -24.68
C ILE A 130 -7.06 14.34 -25.84
N MET A 131 -5.75 14.44 -25.65
CA MET A 131 -4.75 14.39 -26.75
C MET A 131 -3.76 13.22 -26.73
N SER A 132 -3.81 12.30 -25.76
CA SER A 132 -2.95 11.12 -25.80
C SER A 132 -3.72 9.93 -25.30
N ASN A 133 -3.80 8.89 -26.12
CA ASN A 133 -4.54 7.63 -25.95
C ASN A 133 -3.98 6.78 -24.79
N LYS A 134 -3.84 7.36 -23.60
CA LYS A 134 -3.27 6.76 -22.40
C LYS A 134 -3.99 7.29 -21.17
N GLN A 135 -4.84 6.44 -20.60
CA GLN A 135 -5.54 6.64 -19.34
C GLN A 135 -4.50 6.61 -18.20
N ASP A 136 -4.00 7.77 -17.80
CA ASP A 136 -3.05 7.89 -16.69
C ASP A 136 -3.73 8.62 -15.52
N ALA A 137 -4.34 7.90 -14.58
CA ALA A 137 -4.77 8.49 -13.32
C ALA A 137 -3.53 8.96 -12.51
N ASN A 138 -3.64 10.04 -11.71
CA ASN A 138 -2.45 10.65 -11.13
C ASN A 138 -1.99 9.92 -9.86
N CYS A 139 -0.69 9.66 -9.79
CA CYS A 139 -0.04 9.05 -8.66
C CYS A 139 0.42 10.18 -7.69
N ILE A 140 0.17 10.04 -6.38
CA ILE A 140 0.77 10.92 -5.37
C ILE A 140 2.21 10.45 -5.16
N SER A 141 3.15 11.38 -5.33
CA SER A 141 4.59 11.10 -5.47
C SER A 141 5.41 12.25 -4.87
N HIS A 142 6.74 12.13 -4.89
CA HIS A 142 7.63 13.23 -4.48
C HIS A 142 7.24 14.60 -5.06
N ILE A 143 6.88 14.65 -6.34
CA ILE A 143 6.62 15.91 -7.05
C ILE A 143 5.20 16.44 -6.76
N THR A 144 4.23 15.53 -6.63
CA THR A 144 2.80 15.87 -6.52
C THR A 144 2.32 15.97 -5.08
N LEU A 145 3.02 15.37 -4.12
CA LEU A 145 2.68 15.37 -2.69
C LEU A 145 2.51 16.80 -2.13
N PRO A 146 3.42 17.76 -2.35
CA PRO A 146 3.21 19.12 -1.85
C PRO A 146 1.92 19.77 -2.37
N HIS A 147 1.50 19.47 -3.60
CA HIS A 147 0.25 20.01 -4.17
C HIS A 147 -0.97 19.36 -3.54
N PHE A 148 -0.90 18.04 -3.33
CA PHE A 148 -1.95 17.28 -2.64
C PHE A 148 -2.16 17.77 -1.21
N VAL A 149 -1.09 18.01 -0.46
CA VAL A 149 -1.14 18.55 0.91
C VAL A 149 -1.82 19.92 0.92
N ARG A 150 -1.40 20.84 0.04
CA ARG A 150 -2.03 22.17 -0.10
C ARG A 150 -3.51 22.06 -0.46
N PHE A 151 -3.84 21.18 -1.40
CA PHE A 151 -5.22 20.91 -1.79
C PHE A 151 -6.06 20.46 -0.58
N LEU A 152 -5.59 19.48 0.19
CA LEU A 152 -6.30 19.02 1.40
C LEU A 152 -6.43 20.14 2.44
N SER A 153 -5.35 20.89 2.71
CA SER A 153 -5.37 21.99 3.68
C SER A 153 -6.38 23.08 3.30
N TYR A 154 -6.40 23.52 2.03
CA TYR A 154 -7.36 24.51 1.55
C TYR A 154 -8.78 23.97 1.52
N THR A 155 -8.97 22.68 1.20
CA THR A 155 -10.29 22.04 1.21
C THR A 155 -10.86 21.99 2.62
N VAL A 156 -10.10 21.49 3.59
CA VAL A 156 -10.51 21.45 5.00
C VAL A 156 -10.76 22.87 5.52
N ALA A 157 -9.89 23.84 5.23
CA ALA A 157 -10.10 25.22 5.66
C ALA A 157 -11.37 25.86 5.08
N ALA A 158 -11.62 25.70 3.77
CA ALA A 158 -12.81 26.21 3.11
C ALA A 158 -14.09 25.54 3.64
N MET A 159 -14.06 24.22 3.86
CA MET A 159 -15.20 23.47 4.35
C MET A 159 -15.50 23.74 5.84
N ILE A 160 -14.48 23.92 6.69
CA ILE A 160 -14.67 24.40 8.07
C ILE A 160 -15.32 25.78 8.06
N TYR A 161 -14.82 26.69 7.22
CA TYR A 161 -15.38 28.04 7.13
C TYR A 161 -16.84 28.02 6.66
N LEU A 162 -17.16 27.22 5.64
CA LEU A 162 -18.53 26.97 5.19
C LEU A 162 -19.40 26.37 6.30
N GLU A 163 -18.87 25.40 7.05
CA GLU A 163 -19.56 24.72 8.14
C GLU A 163 -20.04 25.71 9.21
N THR A 164 -19.21 26.71 9.57
CA THR A 164 -19.63 27.75 10.52
C THR A 164 -20.87 28.52 10.05
N PHE A 165 -20.97 28.79 8.75
CA PHE A 165 -22.09 29.52 8.16
C PHE A 165 -23.34 28.66 8.01
N LEU A 166 -23.18 27.37 7.77
CA LEU A 166 -24.28 26.41 7.71
C LEU A 166 -24.89 26.22 9.10
N TYR A 167 -24.06 25.96 10.11
CA TYR A 167 -24.53 25.81 11.50
C TYR A 167 -25.16 27.07 12.05
N ALA A 168 -24.64 28.26 11.72
CA ALA A 168 -25.26 29.53 12.13
C ALA A 168 -26.72 29.60 11.64
N ARG A 169 -26.99 29.18 10.40
CA ARG A 169 -28.35 29.17 9.82
C ARG A 169 -29.23 28.09 10.45
N CYS A 170 -28.68 26.89 10.65
CA CYS A 170 -29.38 25.83 11.38
C CYS A 170 -29.75 26.27 12.79
N ALA A 171 -28.87 27.00 13.50
CA ALA A 171 -29.14 27.52 14.83
C ALA A 171 -30.25 28.58 14.86
N VAL A 172 -30.27 29.49 13.87
CA VAL A 172 -31.36 30.48 13.73
C VAL A 172 -32.70 29.78 13.46
N LEU A 173 -32.72 28.82 12.54
CA LEU A 173 -33.94 28.05 12.24
C LEU A 173 -34.41 27.24 13.46
N TRP A 174 -33.48 26.64 14.19
CA TRP A 174 -33.79 25.89 15.41
C TRP A 174 -34.38 26.79 16.50
N ARG A 175 -33.85 28.00 16.66
CA ARG A 175 -34.39 29.01 17.59
C ARG A 175 -35.80 29.43 17.19
N ASN A 176 -36.05 29.56 15.90
CA ASN A 176 -37.32 30.04 15.33
C ASN A 176 -38.30 28.90 14.96
N ARG A 177 -38.06 27.67 15.40
CA ARG A 177 -38.83 26.46 15.01
C ARG A 177 -40.34 26.50 15.30
N HIS A 178 -40.77 27.38 16.20
CA HIS A 178 -42.19 27.55 16.57
C HIS A 178 -42.90 28.62 15.73
N MET A 179 -42.19 29.30 14.81
CA MET A 179 -42.82 30.25 13.91
C MET A 179 -43.73 29.54 12.91
N PRO A 180 -44.87 30.15 12.54
CA PRO A 180 -45.71 29.65 11.46
C PRO A 180 -44.92 29.44 10.16
N SER A 181 -45.21 28.35 9.44
CA SER A 181 -44.45 27.91 8.26
C SER A 181 -44.39 28.93 7.13
N TYR A 182 -45.39 29.81 7.00
CA TYR A 182 -45.43 30.86 5.97
C TYR A 182 -44.46 32.03 6.23
N LEU A 183 -43.92 32.17 7.44
CA LEU A 183 -42.89 33.17 7.78
C LEU A 183 -41.46 32.61 7.64
N GLY A 184 -41.31 31.29 7.47
CA GLY A 184 -40.03 30.61 7.36
C GLY A 184 -39.56 30.42 5.91
N PRO A 185 -38.36 29.84 5.72
CA PRO A 185 -37.87 29.47 4.40
C PRO A 185 -38.78 28.44 3.71
N SER A 186 -38.77 28.45 2.38
CA SER A 186 -39.46 27.44 1.58
C SER A 186 -38.89 26.04 1.81
N MET A 187 -39.69 25.00 1.51
CA MET A 187 -39.25 23.60 1.61
C MET A 187 -38.00 23.31 0.79
N LEU A 188 -37.84 23.96 -0.38
CA LEU A 188 -36.65 23.83 -1.22
C LEU A 188 -35.40 24.42 -0.55
N GLN A 189 -35.54 25.55 0.13
CA GLN A 189 -34.42 26.17 0.86
C GLN A 189 -34.01 25.33 2.08
N LEU A 190 -34.99 24.74 2.78
CA LEU A 190 -34.73 23.83 3.90
C LEU A 190 -34.07 22.53 3.44
N SER A 191 -34.54 21.94 2.34
CA SER A 191 -33.94 20.72 1.79
C SER A 191 -32.53 20.98 1.26
N HIS A 192 -32.31 22.12 0.60
CA HIS A 192 -30.98 22.54 0.15
C HIS A 192 -30.02 22.78 1.32
N LEU A 193 -30.47 23.46 2.37
CA LEU A 193 -29.69 23.63 3.60
C LEU A 193 -29.33 22.29 4.22
N PHE A 194 -30.30 21.38 4.34
CA PHE A 194 -30.08 20.04 4.88
C PHE A 194 -29.02 19.26 4.08
N VAL A 195 -29.15 19.24 2.75
CA VAL A 195 -28.19 18.58 1.87
C VAL A 195 -26.80 19.20 2.01
N LEU A 196 -26.70 20.54 2.02
CA LEU A 196 -25.41 21.23 2.20
C LEU A 196 -24.77 20.89 3.54
N THR A 197 -25.52 20.96 4.64
CA THR A 197 -25.00 20.66 5.98
C THR A 197 -24.54 19.22 6.07
N VAL A 198 -25.40 18.24 5.75
CA VAL A 198 -25.05 16.81 5.87
C VAL A 198 -23.86 16.46 4.96
N LEU A 199 -23.89 16.90 3.70
CA LEU A 199 -22.81 16.62 2.75
C LEU A 199 -21.50 17.28 3.18
N ASN A 200 -21.53 18.55 3.61
CA ASN A 200 -20.34 19.25 4.07
C ASN A 200 -19.76 18.58 5.32
N SER A 201 -20.58 18.28 6.34
CA SER A 201 -20.12 17.63 7.58
C SER A 201 -19.49 16.26 7.32
N LEU A 202 -20.14 15.40 6.52
CA LEU A 202 -19.64 14.05 6.24
C LEU A 202 -18.33 14.07 5.43
N VAL A 203 -18.27 14.88 4.39
CA VAL A 203 -17.06 15.00 3.57
C VAL A 203 -15.95 15.65 4.39
N LEU A 204 -16.26 16.68 5.20
CA LEU A 204 -15.29 17.36 6.04
C LEU A 204 -14.67 16.41 7.06
N PHE A 205 -15.48 15.56 7.70
CA PHE A 205 -14.99 14.54 8.64
C PHE A 205 -13.96 13.62 7.97
N GLY A 206 -14.29 13.04 6.81
CA GLY A 206 -13.37 12.18 6.07
C GLY A 206 -12.08 12.91 5.64
N LEU A 207 -12.19 14.16 5.22
CA LEU A 207 -11.03 14.96 4.80
C LEU A 207 -10.15 15.42 5.97
N ILE A 208 -10.71 15.65 7.15
CA ILE A 208 -9.93 15.92 8.37
C ILE A 208 -9.08 14.70 8.72
N LEU A 209 -9.67 13.49 8.69
CA LEU A 209 -8.93 12.25 8.94
C LEU A 209 -7.81 12.05 7.91
N LEU A 210 -8.11 12.27 6.63
CA LEU A 210 -7.13 12.16 5.56
C LEU A 210 -6.01 13.20 5.69
N LEU A 211 -6.34 14.45 6.04
CA LEU A 211 -5.34 15.49 6.30
C LEU A 211 -4.47 15.14 7.51
N GLY A 212 -5.08 14.66 8.61
CA GLY A 212 -4.36 14.20 9.80
C GLY A 212 -3.39 13.07 9.49
N ARG A 213 -3.84 12.04 8.75
CA ARG A 213 -2.99 10.94 8.27
C ARG A 213 -1.84 11.46 7.39
N THR A 214 -2.12 12.40 6.49
CA THR A 214 -1.12 12.98 5.58
C THR A 214 -0.09 13.81 6.34
N VAL A 215 -0.51 14.62 7.32
CA VAL A 215 0.39 15.39 8.17
C VAL A 215 1.26 14.47 9.02
N TRP A 216 0.69 13.42 9.61
CA TRP A 216 1.43 12.41 10.36
C TRP A 216 2.50 11.72 9.48
N SER A 217 2.11 11.30 8.28
CA SER A 217 3.00 10.73 7.26
C SER A 217 4.14 11.70 6.91
N LEU A 218 3.85 12.99 6.73
CA LEU A 218 4.89 14.00 6.47
C LEU A 218 5.84 14.20 7.66
N THR A 219 5.34 14.20 8.89
CA THR A 219 6.18 14.42 10.08
C THR A 219 7.16 13.29 10.33
N LEU A 220 6.82 12.06 9.93
CA LEU A 220 7.68 10.88 10.01
C LEU A 220 8.41 10.58 8.69
N ASN A 221 8.24 11.43 7.67
CA ASN A 221 8.76 11.22 6.32
C ASN A 221 8.44 9.82 5.74
N MET A 222 7.25 9.32 6.00
CA MET A 222 6.85 7.94 5.69
C MET A 222 5.68 7.95 4.71
N THR A 223 5.82 7.29 3.58
CA THR A 223 4.73 7.11 2.61
C THR A 223 3.71 6.10 3.10
N THR A 224 2.51 6.09 2.52
CA THR A 224 1.51 5.06 2.85
C THR A 224 2.02 3.66 2.54
N ILE A 225 2.76 3.46 1.44
CA ILE A 225 3.33 2.14 1.12
C ILE A 225 4.34 1.72 2.19
N GLU A 226 5.21 2.63 2.62
CA GLU A 226 6.19 2.35 3.67
C GLU A 226 5.52 2.04 5.01
N SER A 227 4.42 2.70 5.36
CA SER A 227 3.69 2.34 6.59
C SER A 227 3.15 0.91 6.55
N TRP A 228 2.64 0.47 5.38
CA TRP A 228 2.22 -0.93 5.21
C TRP A 228 3.42 -1.90 5.22
N GLU A 229 4.58 -1.51 4.69
CA GLU A 229 5.81 -2.31 4.75
C GLU A 229 6.28 -2.50 6.21
N ILE A 230 6.18 -1.47 7.05
CA ILE A 230 6.51 -1.54 8.49
C ILE A 230 5.52 -2.43 9.24
N GLU A 231 4.21 -2.19 9.09
CA GLU A 231 3.16 -3.00 9.76
C GLU A 231 3.30 -4.48 9.41
N ARG A 232 3.67 -4.78 8.16
CA ARG A 232 3.94 -6.14 7.71
C ARG A 232 5.19 -6.72 8.34
N HIS A 233 6.30 -5.98 8.39
CA HIS A 233 7.51 -6.41 9.07
C HIS A 233 7.27 -6.70 10.55
N GLU A 234 6.50 -5.85 11.23
CA GLU A 234 6.08 -6.10 12.62
C GLU A 234 5.26 -7.39 12.76
N ALA A 235 4.40 -7.72 11.79
CA ALA A 235 3.67 -8.98 11.77
C ALA A 235 4.61 -10.18 11.60
N VAL A 236 5.63 -10.08 10.74
CA VAL A 236 6.68 -11.10 10.61
C VAL A 236 7.45 -11.25 11.91
N LEU A 237 7.83 -10.15 12.56
CA LEU A 237 8.56 -10.16 13.84
C LEU A 237 7.75 -10.81 14.97
N ARG A 238 6.44 -10.55 15.03
CA ARG A 238 5.55 -11.23 16.00
C ARG A 238 5.58 -12.75 15.79
N ARG A 239 5.49 -13.22 14.54
CA ARG A 239 5.60 -14.66 14.20
C ARG A 239 7.00 -15.21 14.53
N ALA A 240 8.05 -14.49 14.16
CA ALA A 240 9.43 -14.88 14.43
C ALA A 240 9.68 -15.07 15.94
N ARG A 241 9.16 -14.17 16.78
CA ARG A 241 9.31 -14.25 18.24
C ARG A 241 8.75 -15.56 18.82
N VAL A 242 7.65 -16.06 18.27
CA VAL A 242 7.06 -17.35 18.68
C VAL A 242 7.90 -18.53 18.20
N LEU A 243 8.54 -18.41 17.04
CA LEU A 243 9.34 -19.45 16.41
C LEU A 243 10.83 -19.39 16.78
N GLY A 244 11.20 -18.70 17.89
CA GLY A 244 12.59 -18.62 18.36
C GLY A 244 13.48 -17.63 17.60
N GLY A 245 12.89 -16.63 16.92
CA GLY A 245 13.60 -15.57 16.19
C GLY A 245 13.80 -15.85 14.69
N TYR A 246 13.31 -16.98 14.20
CA TYR A 246 13.46 -17.41 12.80
C TYR A 246 12.11 -17.58 12.11
N VAL A 247 12.08 -17.36 10.80
CA VAL A 247 10.94 -17.65 9.94
C VAL A 247 11.45 -18.46 8.75
N ASP A 248 10.78 -19.58 8.48
CA ASP A 248 11.09 -20.41 7.31
C ASP A 248 10.54 -19.75 6.04
N GLY A 249 11.44 -19.46 5.10
CA GLY A 249 11.10 -19.03 3.75
C GLY A 249 10.57 -20.19 2.90
N PRO A 250 10.05 -19.90 1.70
CA PRO A 250 9.33 -20.86 0.86
C PRO A 250 10.18 -22.03 0.34
N ASP A 251 11.51 -21.96 0.44
CA ASP A 251 12.42 -23.07 0.12
C ASP A 251 12.86 -23.88 1.36
N GLY A 252 12.30 -23.58 2.54
CA GLY A 252 12.75 -24.12 3.82
C GLY A 252 14.00 -23.42 4.38
N THR A 253 14.44 -22.33 3.76
CA THR A 253 15.55 -21.51 4.28
C THR A 253 15.12 -20.77 5.54
N ARG A 254 15.81 -21.01 6.66
CA ARG A 254 15.59 -20.27 7.90
C ARG A 254 16.17 -18.87 7.79
N VAL A 255 15.31 -17.86 7.85
CA VAL A 255 15.71 -16.46 7.84
C VAL A 255 15.56 -15.91 9.25
N ARG A 256 16.65 -15.38 9.81
CA ARG A 256 16.60 -14.63 11.06
C ARG A 256 15.97 -13.28 10.79
N VAL A 257 14.88 -12.98 11.52
CA VAL A 257 14.15 -11.72 11.34
C VAL A 257 14.51 -10.80 12.49
N GLU A 258 15.14 -9.67 12.17
CA GLU A 258 15.53 -8.65 13.14
C GLU A 258 14.64 -7.41 13.00
N HIS A 259 14.41 -6.73 14.12
CA HIS A 259 13.75 -5.42 14.08
C HIS A 259 14.64 -4.44 13.32
N GLN A 260 14.04 -3.68 12.41
CA GLN A 260 14.72 -2.64 11.65
C GLN A 260 13.88 -1.37 11.75
N GLU A 261 14.50 -0.28 12.19
CA GLU A 261 13.91 1.04 12.30
C GLU A 261 13.73 1.67 10.93
N PHE A 262 12.77 2.59 10.82
CA PHE A 262 12.49 3.26 9.56
C PHE A 262 13.67 4.17 9.14
N PRO A 263 14.30 3.97 7.97
CA PRO A 263 15.56 4.64 7.60
C PRO A 263 15.49 6.15 7.38
N TRP A 264 14.33 6.66 6.97
CA TRP A 264 14.21 8.02 6.41
C TRP A 264 13.54 9.01 7.36
N ASP A 265 13.27 8.63 8.62
CA ASP A 265 12.88 9.55 9.67
C ASP A 265 14.13 10.16 10.31
N VAL A 266 14.49 11.38 9.89
CA VAL A 266 15.71 12.08 10.34
C VAL A 266 15.40 13.06 11.46
N SER A 267 14.47 13.98 11.20
CA SER A 267 13.96 14.91 12.21
C SER A 267 12.67 15.55 11.73
N PHE A 268 11.81 15.94 12.67
CA PHE A 268 10.52 16.59 12.37
C PHE A 268 10.62 17.70 11.32
N TRP A 269 11.56 18.64 11.46
CA TRP A 269 11.70 19.76 10.54
C TRP A 269 12.24 19.34 9.18
N PHE A 270 13.26 18.48 9.16
CA PHE A 270 13.86 17.99 7.91
C PHE A 270 12.84 17.19 7.10
N ASN A 271 12.06 16.35 7.77
CA ASN A 271 11.00 15.55 7.19
C ASN A 271 9.95 16.42 6.49
N LEU A 272 9.49 17.49 7.16
CA LEU A 272 8.56 18.46 6.57
C LEU A 272 9.18 19.18 5.37
N CYS A 273 10.43 19.63 5.48
CA CYS A 273 11.14 20.30 4.39
C CYS A 273 11.28 19.39 3.16
N GLN A 274 11.63 18.12 3.37
CA GLN A 274 11.76 17.12 2.31
C GLN A 274 10.40 16.81 1.68
N GLY A 275 9.35 16.63 2.49
CA GLY A 275 8.00 16.35 2.03
C GLY A 275 7.36 17.49 1.25
N MET A 276 7.58 18.74 1.67
CA MET A 276 7.08 19.94 0.99
C MET A 276 8.02 20.46 -0.11
N GLY A 277 9.25 19.94 -0.17
CA GLY A 277 10.29 20.28 -1.16
C GLY A 277 10.95 21.64 -0.98
N THR A 278 10.78 22.27 0.18
CA THR A 278 11.36 23.58 0.48
C THR A 278 11.39 23.81 1.98
N SER A 279 12.40 24.53 2.46
CA SER A 279 12.50 24.98 3.85
C SER A 279 11.71 26.25 4.16
N ASN A 280 11.06 26.86 3.15
CA ASN A 280 10.27 28.08 3.33
C ASN A 280 8.80 27.75 3.66
N PRO A 281 8.32 28.02 4.89
CA PRO A 281 6.95 27.71 5.29
C PRO A 281 5.89 28.51 4.52
N LEU A 282 6.22 29.70 4.03
CA LEU A 282 5.30 30.48 3.20
C LEU A 282 5.02 29.77 1.87
N ALA A 283 6.02 29.06 1.33
CA ALA A 283 5.82 28.24 0.14
C ALA A 283 4.98 26.98 0.42
N TRP A 284 4.83 26.55 1.67
CA TRP A 284 3.99 25.41 2.03
C TRP A 284 2.51 25.75 1.88
N ILE A 285 2.12 26.99 2.16
CA ILE A 285 0.75 27.46 1.95
C ILE A 285 0.53 28.06 0.55
N TRP A 286 1.58 28.52 -0.13
CA TRP A 286 1.44 29.21 -1.42
C TRP A 286 0.96 28.30 -2.56
N PRO A 287 -0.22 28.54 -3.18
CA PRO A 287 -0.78 27.68 -4.24
C PRO A 287 0.07 27.58 -5.50
N PHE A 288 0.92 28.59 -5.76
CA PHE A 288 1.79 28.67 -6.93
C PHE A 288 3.24 28.30 -6.63
N ALA A 289 3.52 27.68 -5.47
CA ALA A 289 4.87 27.21 -5.13
C ALA A 289 5.40 26.20 -6.15
N ARG A 290 6.70 26.21 -6.42
CA ARG A 290 7.30 25.28 -7.40
C ARG A 290 7.22 23.84 -6.90
N SER A 291 7.13 22.91 -7.85
CA SER A 291 7.22 21.47 -7.53
C SER A 291 8.67 21.10 -7.20
N PRO A 292 8.89 20.08 -6.35
CA PRO A 292 10.21 19.49 -6.14
C PRO A 292 10.83 18.99 -7.45
N SER A 293 12.16 18.97 -7.53
CA SER A 293 12.88 18.46 -8.69
C SER A 293 12.88 16.93 -8.71
N VAL A 294 13.00 16.34 -9.90
CA VAL A 294 13.16 14.88 -10.08
C VAL A 294 14.39 14.38 -9.32
N GLU A 295 15.52 15.10 -9.40
CA GLU A 295 16.78 14.70 -8.75
C GLU A 295 16.64 14.58 -7.23
N SER A 296 15.89 15.49 -6.60
CA SER A 296 15.64 15.44 -5.15
C SER A 296 14.79 14.25 -4.69
N GLY A 297 14.15 13.53 -5.62
CA GLY A 297 13.34 12.34 -5.35
C GLY A 297 14.05 11.01 -5.63
N LEU A 298 15.35 11.05 -5.96
CA LEU A 298 16.14 9.85 -6.25
C LEU A 298 17.02 9.41 -5.07
N VAL A 299 17.37 10.34 -4.18
CA VAL A 299 18.25 10.10 -3.03
C VAL A 299 17.61 10.74 -1.80
N PHE A 300 17.66 10.05 -0.67
CA PHE A 300 17.04 10.47 0.58
C PHE A 300 18.06 10.30 1.71
N GLU A 301 18.12 11.25 2.63
CA GLU A 301 19.01 11.17 3.78
C GLU A 301 18.58 10.01 4.73
N HIS A 302 19.56 9.24 5.18
CA HIS A 302 19.38 8.12 6.12
C HIS A 302 19.65 8.61 7.55
N ASN A 303 18.88 8.16 8.53
CA ASN A 303 19.03 8.58 9.93
C ASN A 303 20.23 7.96 10.65
N GLY A 304 20.72 6.82 10.17
CA GLY A 304 21.93 6.15 10.67
C GLY A 304 21.71 5.36 11.96
N ILE A 305 20.46 5.07 12.33
CA ILE A 305 20.13 4.26 13.50
C ILE A 305 20.52 2.80 13.26
N ASP A 306 20.09 2.25 12.13
CA ASP A 306 20.52 0.94 11.64
C ASP A 306 21.68 1.05 10.64
N ASP A 307 22.40 -0.05 10.46
CA ASP A 307 23.43 -0.17 9.42
C ASP A 307 22.83 0.15 8.04
N PRO A 308 23.31 1.21 7.35
CA PRO A 308 22.77 1.64 6.06
C PRO A 308 22.86 0.58 4.96
N SER A 309 23.75 -0.41 5.11
CA SER A 309 23.91 -1.53 4.17
C SER A 309 22.76 -2.54 4.22
N LYS A 310 21.97 -2.55 5.31
CA LYS A 310 20.78 -3.41 5.43
C LYS A 310 19.76 -3.02 4.35
N PRO A 311 19.19 -3.99 3.61
CA PRO A 311 18.21 -3.69 2.58
C PRO A 311 16.92 -3.15 3.19
N TRP A 312 16.33 -2.13 2.56
CA TRP A 312 14.97 -1.68 2.86
C TRP A 312 14.05 -1.83 1.63
N PRO A 313 12.81 -2.34 1.78
CA PRO A 313 12.21 -2.89 2.99
C PRO A 313 12.95 -4.15 3.48
N PRO A 314 12.81 -4.49 4.77
CA PRO A 314 13.38 -5.71 5.32
C PRO A 314 12.95 -6.92 4.46
N PRO A 315 13.85 -7.91 4.25
CA PRO A 315 13.53 -9.07 3.45
C PRO A 315 12.43 -9.85 4.13
N ASP A 316 11.27 -9.88 3.48
CA ASP A 316 10.15 -10.67 3.92
C ASP A 316 10.34 -12.13 3.46
N PRO A 317 10.51 -13.10 4.38
CA PRO A 317 10.69 -14.50 4.06
C PRO A 317 9.59 -15.04 3.15
N ASP A 318 8.37 -14.53 3.30
CA ASP A 318 7.20 -14.99 2.55
C ASP A 318 7.18 -14.48 1.09
N ARG A 319 7.98 -13.46 0.76
CA ARG A 319 8.15 -12.91 -0.60
C ARG A 319 9.52 -13.20 -1.21
N MET A 320 10.34 -13.99 -0.54
CA MET A 320 11.59 -14.46 -1.16
C MET A 320 11.24 -15.33 -2.36
N MET A 321 11.96 -15.13 -3.47
CA MET A 321 11.79 -16.02 -4.62
C MET A 321 12.17 -17.43 -4.18
N ARG A 322 11.31 -18.40 -4.51
CA ARG A 322 11.72 -19.79 -4.46
C ARG A 322 12.93 -19.95 -5.37
N ALA A 323 14.04 -20.40 -4.82
CA ALA A 323 15.16 -20.86 -5.59
C ALA A 323 14.60 -21.91 -6.56
N VAL A 324 14.82 -21.71 -7.86
CA VAL A 324 14.56 -22.76 -8.83
C VAL A 324 15.40 -23.94 -8.37
N ARG A 325 14.77 -24.98 -7.82
CA ARG A 325 15.45 -26.23 -7.51
C ARG A 325 15.96 -26.74 -8.84
N TRP A 326 17.24 -26.51 -9.11
CA TRP A 326 17.91 -27.27 -10.14
C TRP A 326 17.78 -28.72 -9.70
N PRO A 327 17.20 -29.60 -10.54
CA PRO A 327 17.15 -31.00 -10.18
C PRO A 327 18.58 -31.39 -9.82
N ALA A 328 18.76 -31.96 -8.62
CA ALA A 328 20.03 -32.54 -8.24
C ALA A 328 20.45 -33.40 -9.42
N ASN A 329 21.55 -33.03 -10.08
CA ASN A 329 22.06 -33.76 -11.23
C ASN A 329 22.07 -35.22 -10.82
N GLY A 330 21.18 -36.02 -11.42
CA GLY A 330 21.25 -37.45 -11.30
C GLY A 330 22.68 -37.85 -11.64
N ASN A 331 23.25 -38.74 -10.82
CA ASN A 331 24.64 -39.20 -10.84
C ASN A 331 25.33 -38.87 -12.16
N GLY A 332 26.31 -37.97 -12.15
CA GLY A 332 27.03 -37.44 -13.33
C GLY A 332 27.84 -38.48 -14.13
N PHE A 333 27.36 -39.71 -14.19
CA PHE A 333 27.80 -40.79 -15.03
C PHE A 333 27.05 -40.77 -16.36
N THR A 334 27.78 -41.02 -17.44
CA THR A 334 27.23 -41.24 -18.78
C THR A 334 26.21 -42.38 -18.74
N GLN A 335 24.94 -42.05 -18.89
CA GLN A 335 23.86 -43.02 -18.97
C GLN A 335 23.85 -43.70 -20.36
N PRO A 336 23.39 -44.96 -20.46
CA PRO A 336 23.38 -45.69 -21.72
C PRO A 336 22.65 -44.91 -22.82
N MET A 337 23.20 -44.96 -24.05
CA MET A 337 22.71 -44.25 -25.24
C MET A 337 21.62 -45.03 -26.00
N ASP A 338 21.01 -46.04 -25.39
CA ASP A 338 19.97 -46.80 -26.06
C ASP A 338 18.68 -45.95 -26.23
N ILE A 339 17.93 -46.25 -27.28
CA ILE A 339 16.75 -45.48 -27.69
C ILE A 339 15.62 -45.57 -26.64
N ASP A 340 15.53 -46.69 -25.92
CA ASP A 340 14.45 -46.92 -24.95
C ASP A 340 14.74 -46.22 -23.63
N SER A 341 15.99 -46.16 -23.18
CA SER A 341 16.42 -45.31 -22.06
C SER A 341 16.36 -43.83 -22.40
N PHE A 342 16.56 -43.44 -23.66
CA PHE A 342 16.30 -42.06 -24.10
C PHE A 342 14.80 -41.72 -24.03
N ARG A 343 13.92 -42.60 -24.53
CA ARG A 343 12.47 -42.40 -24.46
C ARG A 343 11.94 -42.41 -23.03
N ALA A 344 12.47 -43.29 -22.16
CA ALA A 344 12.14 -43.30 -20.75
C ALA A 344 12.59 -42.03 -20.04
N ARG A 345 13.77 -41.49 -20.38
CA ARG A 345 14.23 -40.18 -19.89
C ARG A 345 13.36 -39.04 -20.40
N GLN A 346 13.01 -39.05 -21.68
CA GLN A 346 12.13 -38.05 -22.28
C GLN A 346 10.73 -38.10 -21.65
N ALA A 347 10.20 -39.28 -21.36
CA ALA A 347 8.92 -39.46 -20.67
C ALA A 347 9.01 -39.04 -19.19
N ALA A 348 10.11 -39.33 -18.50
CA ALA A 348 10.32 -38.88 -17.12
C ALA A 348 10.54 -37.36 -17.03
N ASP A 349 11.22 -36.75 -18.00
CA ASP A 349 11.32 -35.30 -18.13
C ASP A 349 9.97 -34.68 -18.48
N LEU A 350 9.23 -35.24 -19.44
CA LEU A 350 7.87 -34.79 -19.76
C LEU A 350 6.92 -34.94 -18.57
N ALA A 351 7.00 -36.01 -17.78
CA ALA A 351 6.21 -36.17 -16.55
C ALA A 351 6.63 -35.15 -15.48
N ARG A 352 7.94 -34.83 -15.37
CA ARG A 352 8.44 -33.72 -14.53
C ARG A 352 7.94 -32.36 -14.99
N PHE A 353 7.68 -32.19 -16.29
CA PHE A 353 7.18 -30.94 -16.90
C PHE A 353 5.64 -30.92 -17.11
N GLU A 354 4.95 -32.04 -17.03
CA GLU A 354 3.46 -32.11 -16.98
C GLU A 354 2.96 -31.50 -15.67
N ASP A 355 3.76 -31.61 -14.59
CA ASP A 355 3.58 -30.86 -13.34
C ASP A 355 3.89 -29.34 -13.49
N VAL A 356 4.45 -28.90 -14.62
CA VAL A 356 4.88 -27.49 -14.85
C VAL A 356 3.81 -26.67 -15.58
N ASP A 357 2.88 -27.34 -16.27
CA ASP A 357 1.68 -26.72 -16.87
C ASP A 357 0.42 -26.81 -15.97
N GLY A 358 0.52 -27.47 -14.81
CA GLY A 358 -0.52 -27.49 -13.78
C GLY A 358 -0.25 -26.47 -12.68
N ASP A 359 -1.08 -25.42 -12.61
CA ASP A 359 -1.10 -24.39 -11.55
C ASP A 359 -1.10 -25.02 -10.15
N TYR A 360 0.08 -25.28 -9.58
CA TYR A 360 0.22 -25.70 -8.19
C TYR A 360 0.03 -24.48 -7.30
N VAL A 361 -1.24 -24.15 -7.02
CA VAL A 361 -1.60 -23.17 -6.00
C VAL A 361 -1.67 -23.90 -4.67
N VAL A 362 -0.69 -23.67 -3.80
CA VAL A 362 -0.66 -24.27 -2.46
C VAL A 362 -1.28 -23.27 -1.50
N ARG A 363 -2.27 -23.72 -0.72
CA ARG A 363 -2.81 -22.96 0.41
C ARG A 363 -2.03 -23.34 1.66
N ARG A 364 -1.30 -22.40 2.28
CA ARG A 364 -0.68 -22.64 3.60
C ARG A 364 -1.78 -22.70 4.66
N ARG A 365 -1.73 -23.69 5.56
CA ARG A 365 -2.64 -23.81 6.72
C ARG A 365 -2.54 -22.58 7.64
N PRO A 366 -3.54 -22.22 8.44
CA PRO A 366 -3.45 -21.16 9.44
C PRO A 366 -2.24 -21.26 10.38
N PHE A 367 -1.68 -20.12 10.81
CA PHE A 367 -0.53 -20.03 11.72
C PHE A 367 -0.81 -20.68 13.06
N HIS A 368 -2.05 -20.57 13.56
CA HIS A 368 -2.45 -21.19 14.82
C HIS A 368 -2.39 -22.73 14.73
N GLU A 369 -2.92 -23.31 13.66
CA GLU A 369 -2.87 -24.77 13.43
C GLU A 369 -1.42 -25.27 13.34
N ARG A 370 -0.54 -24.55 12.64
CA ARG A 370 0.89 -24.92 12.57
C ARG A 370 1.62 -24.77 13.91
N LEU A 371 1.21 -23.80 14.72
CA LEU A 371 1.76 -23.60 16.06
C LEU A 371 1.33 -24.73 17.00
N GLU A 372 0.04 -25.09 16.96
CA GLU A 372 -0.53 -26.23 17.69
C GLU A 372 0.16 -27.53 17.28
N GLU A 373 0.33 -27.81 15.99
CA GLU A 373 1.06 -28.99 15.53
C GLU A 373 2.53 -29.02 15.99
N ARG A 374 3.24 -27.88 15.98
CA ARG A 374 4.61 -27.83 16.53
C ARG A 374 4.63 -28.05 18.04
N GLN A 375 3.64 -27.53 18.77
CA GLN A 375 3.51 -27.75 20.20
C GLN A 375 3.16 -29.20 20.51
N ASP A 376 2.27 -29.81 19.73
CA ASP A 376 1.85 -31.20 19.87
C ASP A 376 2.95 -32.17 19.47
N GLN A 377 3.76 -31.88 18.45
CA GLN A 377 4.97 -32.66 18.13
C GLN A 377 6.01 -32.58 19.27
N GLY A 378 6.16 -31.41 19.90
CA GLY A 378 6.98 -31.25 21.10
C GLY A 378 6.43 -31.98 22.32
N ARG A 379 5.10 -32.14 22.40
CA ARG A 379 4.39 -32.76 23.53
C ARG A 379 4.25 -34.29 23.38
N ASN A 380 4.16 -34.80 22.15
CA ASN A 380 4.20 -36.23 21.83
C ASN A 380 5.57 -36.86 22.06
N ARG A 381 6.64 -36.07 22.23
CA ARG A 381 7.93 -36.58 22.71
C ARG A 381 7.96 -36.84 24.24
N VAL A 382 6.91 -36.48 24.99
CA VAL A 382 6.92 -36.50 26.47
C VAL A 382 6.15 -37.67 27.11
N TYR A 383 5.46 -38.54 26.37
CA TYR A 383 4.76 -39.67 27.00
C TYR A 383 4.82 -40.96 26.17
N GLU A 384 5.77 -41.83 26.51
CA GLU A 384 5.58 -43.28 26.60
C GLU A 384 6.67 -43.86 27.51
N LEU A 385 6.45 -43.76 28.83
CA LEU A 385 7.10 -44.62 29.81
C LEU A 385 5.98 -45.15 30.72
N GLU A 386 5.55 -46.38 30.44
CA GLU A 386 4.71 -47.16 31.35
C GLU A 386 5.51 -47.53 32.61
N ASP A 387 4.85 -47.31 33.75
CA ASP A 387 5.08 -47.81 35.11
C ASP A 387 6.31 -48.70 35.36
N ASP A 388 7.30 -48.18 36.09
CA ASP A 388 7.70 -48.74 37.38
C ASP A 388 8.60 -47.75 38.17
N ALA A 389 8.42 -47.78 39.49
CA ALA A 389 8.94 -46.85 40.49
C ALA A 389 10.43 -46.48 40.39
N ASP A 390 10.74 -45.19 40.20
CA ASP A 390 11.49 -44.34 41.15
C ASP A 390 11.58 -42.90 40.59
N GLU A 391 11.31 -41.88 41.40
CA GLU A 391 11.44 -40.48 40.99
C GLU A 391 12.91 -40.12 40.77
N THR A 392 13.34 -40.05 39.50
CA THR A 392 14.51 -39.25 39.11
C THR A 392 14.19 -38.42 37.87
N LEU A 393 14.09 -37.11 38.10
CA LEU A 393 13.87 -36.09 37.08
C LEU A 393 15.19 -35.87 36.32
N ILE A 394 15.46 -36.70 35.33
CA ILE A 394 16.59 -36.51 34.41
C ILE A 394 16.12 -35.53 33.33
N VAL A 395 16.66 -34.32 33.38
CA VAL A 395 16.62 -33.37 32.26
C VAL A 395 17.54 -33.95 31.19
N ALA A 396 16.97 -34.53 30.13
CA ALA A 396 17.74 -34.96 28.97
C ALA A 396 18.33 -33.72 28.29
N GLU A 397 19.65 -33.67 28.20
CA GLU A 397 20.38 -32.71 27.40
C GLU A 397 20.07 -32.96 25.92
N ASP A 398 19.91 -31.87 25.16
CA ASP A 398 19.64 -31.86 23.73
C ASP A 398 20.73 -32.63 22.94
N GLU A 399 20.44 -33.87 22.55
CA GLU A 399 21.16 -34.52 21.45
C GLU A 399 20.52 -34.12 20.12
N GLU A 400 21.27 -33.37 19.32
CA GLU A 400 20.97 -33.03 17.92
C GLU A 400 21.01 -34.30 17.07
N GLU A 401 19.93 -35.09 17.03
CA GLU A 401 19.72 -36.06 15.95
C GLU A 401 19.18 -35.34 14.71
N GLU A 402 19.93 -35.41 13.61
CA GLU A 402 19.50 -35.00 12.28
C GLU A 402 18.30 -35.86 11.84
N ASP A 403 17.09 -35.38 12.11
CA ASP A 403 15.86 -36.00 11.63
C ASP A 403 15.92 -36.12 10.08
N GLU A 404 15.89 -37.35 9.54
CA GLU A 404 15.62 -37.65 8.12
C GLU A 404 14.14 -37.31 7.83
N VAL A 405 13.83 -36.01 7.69
CA VAL A 405 12.47 -35.51 7.43
C VAL A 405 12.20 -35.42 5.94
N ASP A 406 11.05 -35.98 5.52
CA ASP A 406 10.52 -35.91 4.15
C ASP A 406 10.56 -34.46 3.58
N PRO A 407 11.36 -34.20 2.51
CA PRO A 407 11.50 -32.88 1.91
C PRO A 407 10.21 -32.30 1.31
N GLN A 408 9.17 -33.11 1.08
CA GLN A 408 7.90 -32.63 0.54
C GLN A 408 7.06 -31.93 1.60
N VAL A 409 7.08 -32.41 2.85
CA VAL A 409 6.27 -31.89 3.97
C VAL A 409 6.74 -30.50 4.42
N ARG A 410 8.05 -30.23 4.43
CA ARG A 410 8.57 -28.87 4.72
C ARG A 410 8.14 -27.81 3.71
N SER A 411 7.74 -28.19 2.49
CA SER A 411 7.41 -27.23 1.43
C SER A 411 5.99 -26.65 1.55
N SER A 412 5.04 -27.41 2.13
CA SER A 412 3.65 -26.96 2.29
C SER A 412 3.46 -26.01 3.47
N ASP A 413 4.38 -26.05 4.44
CA ASP A 413 4.26 -25.35 5.71
C ASP A 413 5.10 -24.08 5.81
N ALA A 414 5.58 -23.46 4.71
CA ALA A 414 6.29 -22.16 4.70
C ALA A 414 5.49 -21.04 3.99
N GLY A 415 5.57 -19.74 4.40
CA GLY A 415 4.79 -18.60 3.80
C GLY A 415 3.67 -17.87 4.62
N GLU A 416 3.17 -16.71 4.21
CA GLU A 416 1.91 -16.17 4.81
C GLU A 416 0.72 -17.14 4.56
N GLU A 417 -0.32 -17.12 5.41
CA GLU A 417 -1.56 -17.88 5.16
C GLU A 417 -2.21 -17.39 3.85
N GLY A 418 -2.63 -18.31 2.98
CA GLY A 418 -3.27 -17.95 1.72
C GLY A 418 -2.81 -18.79 0.53
N TRP A 419 -3.46 -18.57 -0.61
CA TRP A 419 -3.16 -19.25 -1.87
C TRP A 419 -2.03 -18.51 -2.59
N ARG A 420 -0.96 -19.21 -2.94
CA ARG A 420 0.13 -18.63 -3.75
C ARG A 420 0.49 -19.49 -4.94
N ASN A 421 0.88 -18.83 -6.03
CA ASN A 421 1.51 -19.49 -7.17
C ASN A 421 3.02 -19.71 -6.91
N LYS A 422 3.69 -20.43 -7.83
CA LYS A 422 5.15 -20.68 -7.79
C LYS A 422 6.01 -19.41 -7.78
N GLU A 423 5.43 -18.27 -8.16
CA GLU A 423 6.08 -16.96 -8.23
C GLU A 423 5.89 -16.13 -6.95
N GLY A 424 5.15 -16.65 -5.96
CA GLY A 424 4.88 -15.99 -4.68
C GLY A 424 3.76 -14.95 -4.74
N GLU A 425 3.05 -14.82 -5.87
CA GLU A 425 1.89 -13.93 -6.01
C GLU A 425 0.66 -14.54 -5.34
N SER A 426 -0.09 -13.73 -4.58
CA SER A 426 -1.35 -14.17 -3.96
C SER A 426 -2.57 -13.80 -4.80
N LEU A 427 -3.75 -14.33 -4.48
CA LEU A 427 -4.99 -13.97 -5.19
C LEU A 427 -5.31 -12.47 -5.03
N ALA A 428 -4.90 -11.86 -3.91
CA ALA A 428 -4.97 -10.41 -3.69
C ALA A 428 -4.13 -9.61 -4.70
N ASP A 429 -3.01 -10.15 -5.20
CA ASP A 429 -2.20 -9.50 -6.23
C ASP A 429 -2.92 -9.43 -7.59
N PHE A 430 -3.89 -10.33 -7.81
CA PHE A 430 -4.81 -10.35 -8.94
C PHE A 430 -6.14 -9.61 -8.66
N GLY A 431 -6.27 -9.00 -7.48
CA GLY A 431 -7.44 -8.22 -7.08
C GLY A 431 -8.64 -9.05 -6.63
N VAL A 432 -8.38 -10.28 -6.16
CA VAL A 432 -9.35 -11.13 -5.46
C VAL A 432 -9.08 -10.97 -3.97
N ASP A 433 -10.04 -10.39 -3.23
CA ASP A 433 -9.90 -10.25 -1.78
C ASP A 433 -9.91 -11.63 -1.13
N GLU A 434 -8.78 -12.05 -0.56
CA GLU A 434 -8.66 -13.30 0.21
C GLU A 434 -9.37 -13.22 1.57
N VAL A 435 -9.77 -12.01 1.99
CA VAL A 435 -10.45 -11.72 3.27
C VAL A 435 -11.97 -11.76 3.13
N ALA A 436 -12.49 -11.81 1.91
CA ALA A 436 -13.92 -11.83 1.62
C ALA A 436 -14.28 -13.15 0.95
N ASP A 437 -14.23 -14.23 1.72
CA ASP A 437 -15.27 -15.25 1.72
C ASP A 437 -14.94 -16.36 2.74
N PHE A 438 -15.95 -16.66 3.56
CA PHE A 438 -16.11 -17.91 4.29
C PHE A 438 -15.16 -18.19 5.47
N TYR A 439 -15.53 -17.64 6.63
CA TYR A 439 -15.62 -18.51 7.81
C TYR A 439 -16.59 -19.66 7.45
N ASP A 440 -16.08 -20.90 7.52
CA ASP A 440 -16.84 -22.17 7.56
C ASP A 440 -17.15 -22.96 6.26
N GLU A 441 -16.49 -22.78 5.11
CA GLU A 441 -16.62 -23.77 4.02
C GLU A 441 -15.28 -24.35 3.56
N ASP A 442 -15.18 -25.66 3.80
CA ASP A 442 -14.38 -26.73 3.21
C ASP A 442 -13.23 -26.37 2.26
N ASN A 443 -12.15 -27.15 2.35
CA ASN A 443 -11.02 -27.19 1.42
C ASN A 443 -11.46 -27.55 -0.02
N VAL A 444 -12.11 -26.62 -0.72
CA VAL A 444 -12.54 -26.79 -2.11
C VAL A 444 -11.35 -26.50 -3.03
N PRO A 445 -10.91 -27.48 -3.86
CA PRO A 445 -9.81 -27.27 -4.80
C PRO A 445 -10.11 -26.16 -5.82
N LEU A 446 -9.09 -25.39 -6.21
CA LEU A 446 -9.20 -24.27 -7.16
C LEU A 446 -9.84 -24.67 -8.51
N ALA A 447 -9.60 -25.90 -8.97
CA ALA A 447 -10.22 -26.44 -10.18
C ALA A 447 -11.76 -26.38 -10.09
N GLU A 448 -12.32 -26.63 -8.91
CA GLU A 448 -13.75 -26.58 -8.66
C GLU A 448 -14.26 -25.13 -8.56
N LEU A 449 -13.49 -24.20 -7.96
CA LEU A 449 -13.82 -22.76 -7.96
C LEU A 449 -13.78 -22.14 -9.36
N MET A 450 -12.77 -22.48 -10.17
CA MET A 450 -12.67 -22.05 -11.56
C MET A 450 -13.77 -22.65 -12.44
N ARG A 451 -14.13 -23.92 -12.20
CA ARG A 451 -15.27 -24.57 -12.85
C ARG A 451 -16.58 -23.88 -12.48
N ARG A 452 -16.83 -23.61 -11.19
CA ARG A 452 -18.01 -22.87 -10.70
C ARG A 452 -18.12 -21.49 -11.34
N ARG A 453 -16.99 -20.79 -11.50
CA ARG A 453 -16.94 -19.50 -12.20
C ARG A 453 -17.27 -19.62 -13.69
N LYS A 454 -16.69 -20.61 -14.40
CA LYS A 454 -17.00 -20.87 -15.82
C LYS A 454 -18.45 -21.25 -16.04
N THR A 455 -19.12 -21.85 -15.06
CA THR A 455 -20.55 -22.16 -15.12
C THR A 455 -21.45 -20.99 -14.70
N ALA A 456 -20.91 -19.97 -14.02
CA ALA A 456 -21.63 -18.79 -13.54
C ALA A 456 -21.50 -17.56 -14.45
N SER A 457 -20.54 -17.56 -15.39
CA SER A 457 -20.42 -16.65 -16.52
C SER A 457 -21.15 -17.19 -17.74
#